data_AF-A0A426YUQ4-F1
#
_entry.id   AF-A0A426YUQ4-F1
#
_cell.length_a   1.000
_cell.length_b   1.000
_cell.length_c   1.000
_cell.angle_alpha   90.00
_cell.angle_beta   90.00
_cell.angle_gamma   90.00
#
_symmetry.space_group_name_H-M   'P 1'
#
loop_
_entity.id
_entity.type
_entity.pdbx_description
1 polymer ?
#
loop_
_entity_poly.entity_id
_entity_poly.type
_entity_poly.pdbx_seq_one_letter_code
_entity_poly.pdbx_strand_id
1 'polypeptide(L)' 'MLSARLLQKTLGRFNFSLTWIQHEGGEGELMYRVSSLGTLERVAVEWMKEDMMFTTAMCRVFFERVSRVVGR' A
#
# COMPACT_ATOMS: atom_id res chain seq x y z
N MET A 1 -10.86 20.96 4.95
CA MET A 1 -10.84 19.80 5.86
C MET A 1 -10.53 18.57 5.01
N LEU A 2 -9.27 18.14 4.96
CA LEU A 2 -8.83 16.99 4.15
C LEU A 2 -9.46 15.71 4.71
N SER A 3 -10.37 15.09 3.97
CA SER A 3 -10.92 13.78 4.33
C SER A 3 -9.95 12.70 3.87
N ALA A 4 -9.03 12.30 4.75
CA ALA A 4 -8.17 11.15 4.51
C ALA A 4 -8.93 9.87 4.89
N ARG A 5 -9.25 9.02 3.91
CA ARG A 5 -9.76 7.67 4.18
C ARG A 5 -8.58 6.72 4.32
N LEU A 6 -8.40 6.19 5.52
CA LEU A 6 -7.41 5.16 5.84
C LEU A 6 -8.01 3.78 5.61
N LEU A 7 -7.37 3.00 4.74
CA LEU A 7 -7.65 1.59 4.55
C LEU A 7 -6.51 0.78 5.18
N GLN A 8 -6.77 0.11 6.29
CA GLN A 8 -5.84 -0.86 6.86
C GLN A 8 -6.13 -2.25 6.28
N LYS A 9 -5.08 -2.94 5.84
CA LYS A 9 -5.18 -4.30 5.31
C LYS A 9 -4.19 -5.22 6.00
N THR A 10 -4.68 -6.41 6.32
CA THR A 10 -3.93 -7.51 6.91
C THR A 10 -4.02 -8.70 5.98
N LEU A 11 -2.87 -9.20 5.52
CA LEU A 11 -2.73 -10.41 4.71
C LEU A 11 -1.84 -11.39 5.49
N GLY A 12 -2.46 -12.28 6.26
CA GLY A 12 -1.73 -13.12 7.22
C GLY A 12 -1.06 -12.26 8.31
N ARG A 13 0.27 -12.29 8.39
CA ARG A 13 1.06 -11.43 9.29
C ARG A 13 1.63 -10.17 8.63
N PHE A 14 1.40 -9.97 7.33
CA PHE A 14 1.75 -8.75 6.62
C PHE A 14 0.67 -7.69 6.85
N ASN A 15 1.06 -6.56 7.44
CA ASN A 15 0.18 -5.44 7.79
C ASN A 15 0.67 -4.17 7.10
N PHE A 16 -0.24 -3.52 6.40
CA PHE A 16 0.00 -2.23 5.78
C PHE A 16 -1.25 -1.36 5.79
N SER A 17 -1.05 -0.08 5.47
CA SER A 17 -2.13 0.87 5.25
C SER A 17 -2.01 1.55 3.90
N LEU A 18 -3.16 1.90 3.33
CA LEU A 18 -3.29 2.80 2.20
C LEU A 18 -4.12 4.00 2.63
N THR A 19 -3.57 5.20 2.51
CA THR A 19 -4.27 6.45 2.83
C THR A 19 -4.55 7.21 1.55
N TRP A 20 -5.82 7.54 1.30
CA TRP A 20 -6.17 8.44 0.21
C TRP A 20 -5.81 9.88 0.57
N ILE A 21 -4.99 10.50 -0.28
CA ILE A 21 -4.57 11.89 -0.19
C ILE A 21 -5.22 12.64 -1.34
N GLN A 22 -6.17 13.52 -1.02
CA GLN A 22 -6.84 14.36 -2.00
C GLN A 22 -6.07 15.67 -2.17
N HIS A 23 -5.70 15.99 -3.40
CA HIS A 23 -5.11 17.28 -3.76
C HIS A 23 -6.19 18.18 -4.36
N GLU A 24 -6.13 19.49 -4.09
CA GLU A 24 -7.09 20.44 -4.66
C GLU A 24 -6.92 20.53 -6.18
N GLY A 25 -7.99 20.24 -6.94
CA GLY A 25 -7.99 20.36 -8.40
C GLY A 25 -7.23 19.28 -9.17
N GLY A 26 -6.76 18.21 -8.52
CA GLY A 26 -5.96 17.14 -9.13
C GLY A 26 -6.48 15.73 -8.88
N GLU A 27 -5.84 14.74 -9.52
CA GLU A 27 -6.01 13.33 -9.18
C GLU A 27 -5.43 13.06 -7.79
N GLY A 28 -6.17 12.36 -6.93
CA GLY A 28 -5.65 11.99 -5.62
C GLY A 28 -4.65 10.82 -5.69
N GLU A 29 -3.85 10.72 -4.63
CA GLU A 29 -2.80 9.73 -4.47
C GLU A 29 -3.11 8.78 -3.32
N LEU A 30 -2.50 7.60 -3.37
CA LEU A 30 -2.49 6.62 -2.29
C LEU A 30 -1.12 6.60 -1.65
N MET A 31 -1.06 6.84 -0.34
CA MET A 31 0.12 6.62 0.48
C MET A 31 0.08 5.22 1.06
N TYR A 32 1.04 4.39 0.67
CA TYR A 32 1.33 3.11 1.30
C TYR A 32 2.29 3.27 2.46
N ARG A 33 1.98 2.58 3.56
CA ARG A 33 2.86 2.44 4.72
C ARG A 33 2.82 1.01 5.23
N VAL A 34 3.98 0.39 5.35
CA VAL A 34 4.13 -0.91 6.00
C VAL A 34 4.13 -0.74 7.52
N SER A 35 3.38 -1.57 8.22
CA SER A 35 3.40 -1.64 9.69
C SER A 35 4.09 -2.90 10.19
N SER A 36 4.00 -4.00 9.44
CA SER A 36 4.77 -5.22 9.70
C SER A 36 4.86 -6.06 8.44
N LEU A 37 6.05 -6.57 8.12
CA LEU A 37 6.24 -7.54 7.03
C LEU A 37 5.81 -8.96 7.43
N GLY A 38 5.80 -9.27 8.73
CA GLY A 38 5.45 -10.58 9.25
C GLY A 38 6.26 -11.71 8.62
N THR A 39 5.57 -12.71 8.09
CA THR A 39 6.22 -13.87 7.45
C THR A 39 6.91 -13.53 6.13
N LEU A 40 6.70 -12.32 5.59
CA LEU A 40 7.29 -11.91 4.32
C LEU A 40 8.67 -11.27 4.48
N GLU A 41 9.21 -11.08 5.69
CA GLU A 41 10.50 -10.38 5.90
C GLU A 41 11.64 -10.84 4.98
N ARG A 42 11.71 -12.15 4.71
CA ARG A 42 12.75 -12.77 3.89
C ARG A 42 12.51 -12.69 2.37
N VAL A 43 11.27 -12.49 1.95
CA VAL A 43 10.85 -12.51 0.54
C VAL A 43 10.32 -11.17 0.04
N ALA A 44 10.08 -10.23 0.97
CA ALA A 44 9.66 -8.88 0.67
C ALA A 44 10.77 -8.17 -0.11
N VAL A 45 10.40 -7.71 -1.29
CA VAL A 45 11.22 -6.86 -2.14
C VAL A 45 11.28 -5.44 -1.57
N GLU A 46 12.29 -4.69 -1.97
CA GLU A 46 12.64 -3.38 -1.40
C GLU A 46 11.44 -2.42 -1.27
N TRP A 47 10.66 -2.23 -2.34
CA TRP A 47 9.51 -1.33 -2.33
C TRP A 47 8.45 -1.68 -1.27
N MET A 48 8.32 -2.96 -0.86
CA MET A 48 7.34 -3.35 0.18
C MET A 48 7.75 -2.86 1.58
N LYS A 49 9.01 -2.48 1.75
CA LYS A 49 9.60 -2.08 3.04
C LYS A 49 9.59 -0.57 3.24
N GLU A 50 9.26 0.19 2.21
CA GLU A 50 9.35 1.65 2.19
C GLU A 50 7.97 2.28 2.10
N ASP A 51 7.84 3.49 2.66
CA ASP A 51 6.66 4.32 2.41
C ASP A 51 6.69 4.78 0.95
N MET A 52 5.57 4.63 0.24
CA MET A 52 5.48 5.00 -1.17
C MET A 52 4.15 5.69 -1.50
N MET A 53 4.20 6.62 -2.44
CA MET A 53 3.02 7.29 -2.99
C MET A 53 2.80 6.86 -4.44
N PHE A 54 1.55 6.65 -4.82
CA PHE A 54 1.18 6.32 -6.19
C PHE A 54 -0.24 6.77 -6.51
N THR A 55 -0.52 7.01 -7.78
CA THR A 55 -1.87 7.42 -8.22
C THR A 55 -2.87 6.27 -8.08
N THR A 56 -4.16 6.58 -8.00
CA THR A 56 -5.22 5.54 -7.99
C THR A 56 -5.19 4.63 -9.21
N ALA A 57 -4.74 5.12 -10.37
CA ALA A 57 -4.56 4.31 -11.58
C ALA A 57 -3.58 3.14 -11.36
N MET A 58 -2.59 3.30 -10.47
CA MET A 58 -1.59 2.28 -10.15
C MET A 58 -2.06 1.27 -9.09
N CYS A 59 -3.24 1.46 -8.50
CA CYS A 59 -3.76 0.62 -7.42
C CYS A 59 -3.87 -0.85 -7.83
N ARG A 60 -4.31 -1.13 -9.06
CA ARG A 60 -4.35 -2.49 -9.61
C ARG A 60 -2.96 -3.13 -9.63
N VAL A 61 -1.96 -2.41 -10.14
CA VAL A 61 -0.57 -2.89 -10.24
C VAL A 61 0.02 -3.14 -8.85
N PHE A 62 -0.26 -2.27 -7.88
CA PHE A 62 0.15 -2.45 -6.48
C PHE A 62 -0.35 -3.80 -5.93
N PHE A 63 -1.66 -4.07 -6.02
CA PHE A 63 -2.22 -5.32 -5.49
C PHE A 63 -1.76 -6.55 -6.26
N GLU A 64 -1.58 -6.46 -7.59
CA GLU A 64 -0.98 -7.54 -8.37
C GLU A 64 0.45 -7.86 -7.88
N ARG A 65 1.28 -6.84 -7.61
CA ARG A 65 2.64 -7.04 -7.08
C ARG A 65 2.65 -7.64 -5.68
N VAL A 66 1.79 -7.17 -4.77
CA VAL A 66 1.64 -7.78 -3.43
C VAL A 66 1.26 -9.26 -3.56
N SER A 67 0.29 -9.59 -4.42
CA SER A 67 -0.19 -10.96 -4.59
C SER A 67 0.90 -11.95 -5.05
N ARG A 68 1.87 -11.49 -5.85
CA ARG A 68 3.00 -12.31 -6.31
C ARG A 68 3.95 -12.70 -5.18
N VAL A 69 4.09 -11.85 -4.16
CA VAL A 69 4.98 -12.08 -3.02
C VAL A 69 4.29 -12.89 -1.93
N VAL A 70 3.01 -12.60 -1.64
CA VAL A 70 2.25 -13.31 -0.61
C VAL A 70 2.02 -14.78 -1.00
N GLY A 71 2.04 -15.10 -2.30
CA GLY A 71 1.56 -16.37 -2.80
C GLY A 71 0.02 -16.38 -2.74
N ARG A 72 -0.63 -16.77 -3.83
CA ARG A 72 -2.08 -17.00 -3.81
C ARG A 72 -2.42 -18.21 -2.98
#